data_AF-A0A521RUI2-F1
#
_entry.id   AF-A0A521RUI2-F1
#
_cell.length_a   1.000
_cell.length_b   1.000
_cell.length_c   1.000
_cell.angle_alpha   90.00
_cell.angle_beta   90.00
_cell.angle_gamma   90.00
#
_symmetry.space_group_name_H-M   'P 1'
#
loop_
_entity.id
_entity.type
_entity.pdbx_description
1 polymer ?
#
loop_
_entity_poly.entity_id
_entity_poly.type
_entity_poly.pdbx_seq_one_letter_code
_entity_poly.pdbx_strand_id
1 'polypeptide(L)'
;HKGHELYGLYEARTHLRSGAPLLVVEGYMDVVALAQFGIRNAVATLGTAVTDAHIAKLFRHTSDLVFCFDGDAAGRRAASRALDVCLPALGDGRAVRFMFLPDGEDPDTLVRRIGSGKFSQLIASAQPLSEFLFATAASELDLALPDDRARFCQRAAPMIHRLPRGVLRQLLLSELATRAGIPASTLEQLTAPRAGAGPRAADLPEHRKTPGTVTEPTAPTPSLRETASRPGRNYKTPLVHHLLALLLHHPRLCTELAETLEFLRGEAIPDLELVFKVYELLQKNPGYTFNHVLSYWHGMHGQEQRNLLARIAANELLLAPETAAGDHLAEAREIIARLRELAERDKPAAARLRGLLDRDALSAEDRARIRALILELSARIPNDPIITEAKQRIMKSS
;
A
#
# COMPACT_ATOMS: atom_id res chain seq x y z
N HIS A 1 -12.00 -13.66 18.46
CA HIS A 1 -11.52 -13.09 17.18
C HIS A 1 -10.10 -13.59 16.90
N LYS A 2 -9.85 -14.23 15.75
CA LYS A 2 -8.57 -14.90 15.42
C LYS A 2 -7.37 -13.94 15.41
N GLY A 3 -7.55 -12.65 15.09
CA GLY A 3 -6.48 -11.65 15.04
C GLY A 3 -5.95 -11.14 16.39
N HIS A 4 -6.40 -11.73 17.50
CA HIS A 4 -5.90 -11.43 18.86
C HIS A 4 -5.32 -12.65 19.57
N GLU A 5 -5.50 -13.86 19.04
CA GLU A 5 -5.14 -15.09 19.73
C GLU A 5 -3.94 -15.77 19.07
N LEU A 6 -2.99 -16.18 19.92
CA LEU A 6 -1.78 -16.88 19.55
C LEU A 6 -1.82 -18.25 20.21
N TYR A 7 -1.78 -19.30 19.39
CA TYR A 7 -1.72 -20.65 19.89
C TYR A 7 -0.41 -20.88 20.63
N GLY A 8 -0.43 -21.65 21.72
CA GLY A 8 0.75 -21.94 22.52
C GLY A 8 1.17 -20.83 23.48
N LEU A 9 0.57 -19.62 23.42
CA LEU A 9 0.98 -18.51 24.29
C LEU A 9 0.70 -18.80 25.78
N TYR A 10 -0.40 -19.49 26.09
CA TYR A 10 -0.72 -19.86 27.47
C TYR A 10 0.33 -20.83 28.04
N GLU A 11 0.66 -21.85 27.27
CA GLU A 11 1.65 -22.88 27.58
C GLU A 11 3.08 -22.33 27.61
N ALA A 12 3.42 -21.43 26.68
CA ALA A 12 4.74 -20.83 26.60
C ALA A 12 5.02 -19.94 27.82
N ARG A 13 4.01 -19.20 28.31
CA ARG A 13 4.16 -18.31 29.47
C ARG A 13 4.55 -19.04 30.76
N THR A 14 4.12 -20.28 30.95
CA THR A 14 4.50 -21.06 32.14
C THR A 14 5.94 -21.58 32.07
N HIS A 15 6.54 -21.61 30.88
CA HIS A 15 7.90 -22.10 30.63
C HIS A 15 8.89 -21.00 30.23
N LEU A 16 8.40 -19.76 30.06
CA LEU A 16 9.20 -18.63 29.61
C LEU A 16 10.14 -18.18 30.73
N ARG A 17 11.44 -18.38 30.53
CA ARG A 17 12.47 -17.86 31.44
C ARG A 17 12.64 -16.36 31.22
N SER A 18 13.03 -15.64 32.27
CA SER A 18 13.38 -14.22 32.16
C SER A 18 14.46 -14.01 31.09
N GLY A 19 14.22 -13.08 30.16
CA GLY A 19 15.13 -12.77 29.07
C GLY A 19 15.18 -13.78 27.92
N ALA A 20 14.38 -14.86 27.96
CA ALA A 20 14.28 -15.77 26.83
C ALA A 20 13.36 -15.19 25.73
N PRO A 21 13.68 -15.41 24.44
CA PRO A 21 12.83 -14.97 23.36
C PRO A 21 11.53 -15.79 23.30
N LEU A 22 10.48 -15.22 22.71
CA LEU A 22 9.37 -16.02 22.19
C LEU A 22 9.60 -16.31 20.71
N LEU A 23 9.48 -17.58 20.33
CA LEU A 23 9.59 -18.04 18.96
C LEU A 23 8.19 -18.03 18.32
N VAL A 24 7.99 -17.22 17.28
CA VAL A 24 6.72 -17.11 16.55
C VAL A 24 6.82 -17.94 15.27
N VAL A 25 5.95 -18.93 15.11
CA VAL A 25 5.85 -19.82 13.95
C VAL A 25 4.49 -19.66 13.24
N GLU A 26 4.35 -20.22 12.04
CA GLU A 26 3.11 -20.08 11.25
C GLU A 26 2.02 -21.08 11.68
N GLY A 27 2.37 -22.33 11.99
CA GLY A 27 1.43 -23.42 12.25
C GLY A 27 1.33 -23.82 13.72
N TYR A 28 0.13 -24.23 14.16
CA TYR A 28 -0.04 -24.81 15.51
C TYR A 28 0.66 -26.16 15.65
N MET A 29 0.83 -26.91 14.56
CA MET A 29 1.56 -28.18 14.54
C MET A 29 3.05 -27.97 14.84
N ASP A 30 3.64 -26.89 14.34
CA ASP A 30 5.02 -26.50 14.64
C ASP A 30 5.24 -26.30 16.14
N VAL A 31 4.30 -25.61 16.81
CA VAL A 31 4.37 -25.40 18.26
C VAL A 31 4.33 -26.72 19.02
N VAL A 32 3.46 -27.64 18.62
CA VAL A 32 3.36 -28.97 19.24
C VAL A 32 4.66 -29.77 19.03
N ALA A 33 5.18 -29.78 17.81
CA ALA A 33 6.43 -30.45 17.47
C ALA A 33 7.61 -29.88 18.27
N LEU A 34 7.81 -28.56 18.25
CA LEU A 34 8.86 -27.89 19.00
C LEU A 34 8.77 -28.20 20.50
N ALA A 35 7.56 -28.22 21.06
CA ALA A 35 7.34 -28.57 22.46
C ALA A 35 7.72 -30.03 22.78
N GLN A 36 7.47 -30.99 21.87
CA GLN A 36 7.90 -32.39 22.01
C GLN A 36 9.43 -32.50 22.05
N PHE A 37 10.13 -31.64 21.31
CA PHE A 37 11.60 -31.56 21.32
C PHE A 37 12.16 -30.64 22.44
N GLY A 38 11.31 -30.16 23.35
CA GLY A 38 11.71 -29.38 24.52
C GLY A 38 11.82 -27.86 24.31
N ILE A 39 11.50 -27.37 23.11
CA ILE A 39 11.41 -25.95 22.78
C ILE A 39 9.99 -25.47 23.12
N ARG A 40 9.81 -25.02 24.37
CA ARG A 40 8.49 -24.71 24.95
C ARG A 40 8.12 -23.22 24.89
N ASN A 41 8.95 -22.39 24.28
CA ASN A 41 8.74 -20.94 24.12
C ASN A 41 8.20 -20.58 22.72
N ALA A 42 7.58 -21.53 22.03
CA ALA A 42 7.01 -21.34 20.70
C ALA A 42 5.52 -20.95 20.76
N VAL A 43 5.10 -20.07 19.85
CA VAL A 43 3.70 -19.64 19.67
C VAL A 43 3.37 -19.54 18.19
N ALA A 44 2.11 -19.77 17.81
CA ALA A 44 1.68 -19.70 16.41
C ALA A 44 0.57 -18.69 16.16
N THR A 45 0.63 -18.05 15.00
CA THR A 45 -0.52 -17.33 14.43
C THR A 45 -1.52 -18.32 13.86
N LEU A 46 -2.82 -18.16 14.12
CA LEU A 46 -3.86 -19.12 13.73
C LEU A 46 -4.23 -19.05 12.23
N GLY A 47 -3.25 -19.25 11.34
CA GLY A 47 -3.41 -19.18 9.88
C GLY A 47 -3.68 -17.77 9.35
N THR A 48 -3.19 -16.75 10.06
CA THR A 48 -3.36 -15.33 9.71
C THR A 48 -2.02 -14.62 9.76
N ALA A 49 -1.83 -13.59 8.95
CA ALA A 49 -0.68 -12.71 9.08
C ALA A 49 -0.57 -12.13 10.51
N VAL A 50 0.66 -11.86 10.94
CA VAL A 50 0.95 -11.19 12.21
C VAL A 50 0.29 -9.80 12.23
N THR A 51 -0.33 -9.43 13.35
CA THR A 51 -1.05 -8.15 13.53
C THR A 51 -0.42 -7.32 14.64
N ASP A 52 -0.69 -6.02 14.68
CA ASP A 52 -0.22 -5.14 15.76
C ASP A 52 -0.68 -5.63 17.14
N ALA A 53 -1.90 -6.20 17.21
CA ALA A 53 -2.44 -6.82 18.41
C ALA A 53 -1.62 -8.03 18.86
N HIS A 54 -1.14 -8.88 17.95
CA HIS A 54 -0.23 -9.98 18.27
C HIS A 54 1.09 -9.45 18.83
N ILE A 55 1.70 -8.47 18.17
CA ILE A 55 2.97 -7.88 18.61
C ILE A 55 2.84 -7.26 20.00
N ALA A 56 1.80 -6.44 20.21
CA ALA A 56 1.53 -5.83 21.51
C ALA A 56 1.27 -6.88 22.60
N LYS A 57 0.62 -8.00 22.27
CA LYS A 57 0.40 -9.12 23.20
C LYS A 57 1.70 -9.83 23.56
N LEU A 58 2.56 -10.10 22.58
CA LEU A 58 3.84 -10.76 22.79
C LEU A 58 4.82 -9.92 23.61
N PHE A 59 4.91 -8.62 23.33
CA PHE A 59 5.79 -7.72 24.09
C PHE A 59 5.36 -7.47 25.54
N ARG A 60 4.18 -7.96 25.98
CA ARG A 60 3.82 -8.00 27.41
C ARG A 60 4.49 -9.15 28.17
N HIS A 61 5.04 -10.13 27.46
CA HIS A 61 5.59 -11.35 28.05
C HIS A 61 7.11 -11.46 27.89
N THR A 62 7.67 -10.89 26.84
CA THR A 62 9.12 -10.84 26.61
C THR A 62 9.49 -9.54 25.89
N SER A 63 10.73 -9.13 26.01
CA SER A 63 11.30 -8.05 25.19
C SER A 63 11.94 -8.55 23.90
N ASP A 64 12.10 -9.86 23.70
CA ASP A 64 12.81 -10.44 22.56
C ASP A 64 11.89 -11.41 21.79
N LEU A 65 11.69 -11.15 20.50
CA LEU A 65 10.88 -11.98 19.61
C LEU A 65 11.73 -12.53 18.47
N VAL A 66 11.55 -13.80 18.16
CA VAL A 66 12.15 -14.45 16.99
C VAL A 66 11.03 -14.96 16.12
N PHE A 67 10.89 -14.43 14.91
CA PHE A 67 9.97 -14.98 13.91
C PHE A 67 10.69 -16.07 13.12
N CYS A 68 10.08 -17.25 13.05
CA CYS A 68 10.53 -18.35 12.23
C CYS A 68 9.62 -18.46 11.01
N PHE A 69 10.20 -18.34 9.82
CA PHE A 69 9.49 -18.45 8.56
C PHE A 69 10.08 -19.57 7.71
N ASP A 70 9.21 -20.25 6.98
CA ASP A 70 9.60 -21.26 6.01
C ASP A 70 10.52 -20.64 4.94
N GLY A 71 11.43 -21.43 4.38
CA GLY A 71 12.43 -20.96 3.43
C GLY A 71 11.89 -20.44 2.10
N ASP A 72 10.60 -20.66 1.82
CA ASP A 72 10.00 -20.40 0.52
C ASP A 72 9.70 -18.90 0.26
N ALA A 73 9.17 -18.62 -0.93
CA ALA A 73 8.76 -17.27 -1.32
C ALA A 73 7.55 -16.74 -0.52
N ALA A 74 6.74 -17.61 0.09
CA ALA A 74 5.65 -17.20 0.97
C ALA A 74 6.17 -16.74 2.33
N GLY A 75 7.10 -17.48 2.93
CA GLY A 75 7.76 -17.14 4.20
C GLY A 75 8.51 -15.81 4.12
N ARG A 76 9.23 -15.53 3.02
CA ARG A 76 9.86 -14.20 2.81
C ARG A 76 8.84 -13.05 2.75
N ARG A 77 7.69 -13.26 2.11
CA ARG A 77 6.59 -12.26 2.08
C ARG A 77 5.94 -12.10 3.45
N ALA A 78 5.83 -13.17 4.23
CA ALA A 78 5.35 -13.13 5.60
C ALA A 78 6.32 -12.35 6.51
N ALA A 79 7.63 -12.55 6.34
CA ALA A 79 8.66 -11.80 7.05
C ALA A 79 8.63 -10.31 6.76
N SER A 80 8.47 -9.90 5.49
CA SER A 80 8.34 -8.49 5.12
C SER A 80 7.11 -7.84 5.77
N ARG A 81 5.98 -8.56 5.84
CA ARG A 81 4.78 -8.09 6.57
C ARG A 81 5.02 -8.00 8.07
N ALA A 82 5.65 -9.00 8.67
CA ALA A 82 5.96 -9.01 10.09
C ALA A 82 6.93 -7.87 10.47
N LEU A 83 7.93 -7.59 9.61
CA LEU A 83 8.80 -6.42 9.73
C LEU A 83 7.97 -5.14 9.82
N ASP A 84 7.08 -4.92 8.85
CA ASP A 84 6.23 -3.73 8.83
C ASP A 84 5.41 -3.59 10.10
N VAL A 85 4.78 -4.67 10.57
CA VAL A 85 3.93 -4.67 11.77
C VAL A 85 4.76 -4.45 13.06
N CYS A 86 6.01 -4.91 13.10
CA CYS A 86 6.87 -4.76 14.27
C CYS A 86 7.40 -3.32 14.47
N LEU A 87 7.66 -2.58 13.39
CA LEU A 87 8.35 -1.28 13.46
C LEU A 87 7.71 -0.29 14.45
N PRO A 88 6.38 -0.06 14.46
CA PRO A 88 5.77 0.90 15.39
C PRO A 88 5.87 0.48 16.86
N ALA A 89 5.98 -0.82 17.13
CA ALA A 89 6.04 -1.39 18.47
C ALA A 89 7.48 -1.60 18.99
N LEU A 90 8.50 -1.37 18.14
CA LEU A 90 9.90 -1.60 18.47
C LEU A 90 10.54 -0.38 19.14
N GLY A 91 10.14 -0.14 20.39
CA GLY A 91 10.78 0.86 21.25
C GLY A 91 12.09 0.37 21.88
N ASP A 92 12.74 1.24 22.64
CA ASP A 92 13.99 0.92 23.33
C ASP A 92 13.81 -0.28 24.28
N GLY A 93 14.82 -1.16 24.31
CA GLY A 93 14.82 -2.38 25.13
C GLY A 93 14.03 -3.55 24.52
N ARG A 94 13.43 -3.41 23.34
CA ARG A 94 12.80 -4.52 22.60
C ARG A 94 13.69 -4.97 21.43
N ALA A 95 13.69 -6.27 21.16
CA ALA A 95 14.41 -6.89 20.08
C ALA A 95 13.47 -7.77 19.24
N VAL A 96 13.68 -7.75 17.93
CA VAL A 96 13.02 -8.64 16.98
C VAL A 96 14.08 -9.22 16.07
N ARG A 97 13.99 -10.52 15.82
CA ARG A 97 14.88 -11.27 14.93
C ARG A 97 14.07 -12.15 13.99
N PHE A 98 14.67 -12.48 12.85
CA PHE A 98 14.08 -13.28 11.79
C PHE A 98 14.96 -14.52 11.55
N MET A 99 14.35 -15.68 11.67
CA MET A 99 14.95 -16.98 11.38
C MET A 99 14.29 -17.53 10.13
N PHE A 100 15.06 -17.67 9.06
CA PHE A 100 14.62 -18.27 7.80
C PHE A 100 15.10 -19.71 7.74
N LEU A 101 14.18 -20.63 7.48
CA LEU A 101 14.52 -22.04 7.32
C LEU A 101 15.05 -22.32 5.92
N PRO A 102 15.74 -23.45 5.69
CA PRO A 102 16.08 -23.90 4.34
C PRO A 102 14.84 -24.13 3.48
N ASP A 103 14.99 -24.04 2.15
CA ASP A 103 13.89 -24.30 1.21
C ASP A 103 13.30 -25.70 1.42
N GLY A 104 11.97 -25.76 1.57
CA GLY A 104 11.23 -27.01 1.76
C GLY A 104 11.25 -27.57 3.19
N GLU A 105 11.82 -26.84 4.15
CA GLU A 105 11.77 -27.19 5.58
C GLU A 105 10.76 -26.31 6.32
N ASP A 106 10.04 -26.91 7.27
CA ASP A 106 9.23 -26.23 8.27
C ASP A 106 9.85 -26.45 9.67
N PRO A 107 9.37 -25.78 10.74
CA PRO A 107 9.93 -25.97 12.08
C PRO A 107 9.83 -27.42 12.59
N ASP A 108 8.78 -28.16 12.20
CA ASP A 108 8.55 -29.55 12.61
C ASP A 108 9.56 -30.51 11.94
N THR A 109 9.68 -30.48 10.62
CA THR A 109 10.63 -31.31 9.85
C THR A 109 12.05 -30.99 10.27
N LEU A 110 12.38 -29.71 10.43
CA LEU A 110 13.73 -29.29 10.74
C LEU A 110 14.14 -29.72 12.16
N VAL A 111 13.31 -29.49 13.17
CA VAL A 111 13.65 -29.85 14.56
C VAL A 111 13.80 -31.37 14.72
N ARG A 112 12.99 -32.17 14.02
CA ARG A 112 13.14 -33.64 13.99
C ARG A 112 14.48 -34.05 13.40
N ARG A 113 14.92 -33.37 12.35
CA ARG A 113 16.15 -33.69 11.63
C ARG A 113 17.42 -33.29 12.39
N ILE A 114 17.45 -32.08 12.97
CA ILE A 114 18.68 -31.52 13.57
C ILE A 114 18.72 -31.60 15.10
N GLY A 115 17.58 -31.89 15.73
CA GLY A 115 17.42 -31.91 17.18
C GLY A 115 17.36 -30.52 17.82
N SER A 116 16.92 -30.48 19.07
CA SER A 116 16.66 -29.22 19.79
C SER A 116 17.90 -28.38 20.08
N GLY A 117 19.07 -29.00 20.29
CA GLY A 117 20.32 -28.30 20.53
C GLY A 117 20.74 -27.42 19.35
N LYS A 118 20.77 -28.00 18.13
CA LYS A 118 21.10 -27.25 16.90
C LYS A 118 20.00 -26.26 16.54
N PHE A 119 18.73 -26.62 16.72
CA PHE A 119 17.62 -25.69 16.48
C PHE A 119 17.71 -24.47 17.41
N SER A 120 18.07 -24.65 18.68
CA SER A 120 18.27 -23.54 19.63
C SER A 120 19.43 -22.62 19.22
N GLN A 121 20.48 -23.17 18.59
CA GLN A 121 21.56 -22.36 18.02
C GLN A 121 21.06 -21.51 16.86
N LEU A 122 20.20 -22.04 15.98
CA LEU A 122 19.58 -21.27 14.91
C LEU A 122 18.71 -20.11 15.43
N ILE A 123 17.96 -20.34 16.52
CA ILE A 123 17.19 -19.28 17.20
C ILE A 123 18.15 -18.20 17.75
N ALA A 124 19.28 -18.60 18.32
CA ALA A 124 20.27 -17.66 18.86
C ALA A 124 20.94 -16.84 17.75
N SER A 125 21.23 -17.45 16.59
CA SER A 125 21.85 -16.80 15.43
C SER A 125 20.84 -16.14 14.48
N ALA A 126 19.57 -16.01 14.87
CA ALA A 126 18.54 -15.41 14.03
C ALA A 126 18.90 -13.96 13.65
N GLN A 127 18.61 -13.60 12.40
CA GLN A 127 18.98 -12.33 11.79
C GLN A 127 18.28 -11.15 12.50
N PRO A 128 19.01 -10.14 12.98
CA PRO A 128 18.41 -8.95 13.59
C PRO A 128 17.47 -8.21 12.64
N LEU A 129 16.40 -7.60 13.19
CA LEU A 129 15.46 -6.77 12.41
C LEU A 129 16.17 -5.66 11.63
N SER A 130 17.21 -5.06 12.20
CA SER A 130 18.00 -4.01 11.55
C SER A 130 18.65 -4.50 10.25
N GLU A 131 19.28 -5.66 10.29
CA GLU A 131 19.93 -6.28 9.13
C GLU A 131 18.89 -6.69 8.09
N PHE A 132 17.78 -7.28 8.53
CA PHE A 132 16.68 -7.66 7.63
C PHE A 132 16.02 -6.44 6.96
N LEU A 133 15.86 -5.34 7.68
CA LEU A 133 15.37 -4.07 7.13
C LEU A 133 16.29 -3.55 6.02
N PHE A 134 17.60 -3.49 6.27
CA PHE A 134 18.54 -3.01 5.27
C PHE A 134 18.66 -3.96 4.08
N ALA A 135 18.68 -5.28 4.30
CA ALA A 135 18.68 -6.26 3.22
C ALA A 135 17.43 -6.12 2.34
N THR A 136 16.26 -5.90 2.96
CA THR A 136 15.00 -5.65 2.24
C THR A 136 15.07 -4.36 1.43
N ALA A 137 15.59 -3.28 2.01
CA ALA A 137 15.70 -1.98 1.32
C ALA A 137 16.71 -2.01 0.16
N ALA A 138 17.81 -2.77 0.32
CA ALA A 138 18.87 -2.94 -0.69
C ALA A 138 18.55 -4.00 -1.74
N SER A 139 17.44 -4.73 -1.61
CA SER A 139 17.06 -5.78 -2.55
C SER A 139 16.95 -5.21 -3.97
N GLU A 140 17.60 -5.88 -4.92
CA GLU A 140 17.66 -5.50 -6.34
C GLU A 140 18.37 -4.15 -6.62
N LEU A 141 19.21 -3.67 -5.71
CA LEU A 141 19.98 -2.42 -5.88
C LEU A 141 21.49 -2.68 -5.83
N ASP A 142 22.25 -1.96 -6.66
CA ASP A 142 23.71 -1.92 -6.57
C ASP A 142 24.16 -0.66 -5.81
N LEU A 143 24.56 -0.84 -4.55
CA LEU A 143 24.99 0.28 -3.71
C LEU A 143 26.32 0.92 -4.15
N ALA A 144 27.00 0.43 -5.18
CA ALA A 144 28.09 1.15 -5.83
C ALA A 144 27.58 2.34 -6.68
N LEU A 145 26.33 2.28 -7.17
CA LEU A 145 25.74 3.29 -8.03
C LEU A 145 25.05 4.40 -7.20
N PRO A 146 25.30 5.70 -7.49
CA PRO A 146 24.66 6.80 -6.78
C PRO A 146 23.13 6.78 -6.81
N ASP A 147 22.53 6.43 -7.96
CA ASP A 147 21.08 6.37 -8.13
C ASP A 147 20.44 5.29 -7.25
N ASP A 148 21.10 4.13 -7.13
CA ASP A 148 20.65 3.02 -6.31
C ASP A 148 20.87 3.30 -4.82
N ARG A 149 21.94 4.02 -4.44
CA ARG A 149 22.09 4.55 -3.07
C ARG A 149 20.96 5.51 -2.71
N ALA A 150 20.53 6.36 -3.65
CA ALA A 150 19.39 7.25 -3.43
C ALA A 150 18.08 6.46 -3.25
N ARG A 151 17.83 5.43 -4.08
CA ARG A 151 16.68 4.52 -3.94
C ARG A 151 16.70 3.74 -2.63
N PHE A 152 17.87 3.28 -2.21
CA PHE A 152 18.07 2.59 -0.93
C PHE A 152 17.66 3.50 0.25
N CYS A 153 18.10 4.76 0.27
CA CYS A 153 17.66 5.74 1.26
C CYS A 153 16.14 5.98 1.21
N GLN A 154 15.56 6.13 0.01
CA GLN A 154 14.12 6.33 -0.17
C GLN A 154 13.28 5.14 0.32
N ARG A 155 13.84 3.91 0.28
CA ARG A 155 13.18 2.70 0.79
C ARG A 155 13.37 2.54 2.31
N ALA A 156 14.59 2.70 2.81
CA ALA A 156 14.93 2.43 4.21
C ALA A 156 14.44 3.53 5.18
N ALA A 157 14.56 4.81 4.81
CA ALA A 157 14.23 5.91 5.74
C ALA A 157 12.76 5.91 6.20
N PRO A 158 11.76 5.70 5.31
CA PRO A 158 10.36 5.57 5.76
C PRO A 158 10.14 4.42 6.74
N MET A 159 10.84 3.29 6.59
CA MET A 159 10.74 2.17 7.52
C MET A 159 11.32 2.54 8.89
N ILE A 160 12.50 3.16 8.92
CA ILE A 160 13.14 3.62 10.15
C ILE A 160 12.31 4.71 10.84
N HIS A 161 11.61 5.57 10.10
CA HIS A 161 10.75 6.60 10.68
C HIS A 161 9.46 6.09 11.33
N ARG A 162 9.06 4.84 11.04
CA ARG A 162 7.96 4.18 11.75
C ARG A 162 8.35 3.72 13.14
N LEU A 163 9.65 3.59 13.43
CA LEU A 163 10.12 3.33 14.79
C LEU A 163 9.76 4.50 15.71
N PRO A 164 9.39 4.21 16.97
CA PRO A 164 9.31 5.22 18.02
C PRO A 164 10.59 6.07 18.08
N ARG A 165 10.47 7.32 18.52
CA ARG A 165 11.66 8.13 18.82
C ARG A 165 12.40 7.49 19.99
N GLY A 166 13.69 7.25 19.81
CA GLY A 166 14.53 6.53 20.77
C GLY A 166 15.92 6.28 20.19
N VAL A 167 16.76 5.64 20.99
CA VAL A 167 18.17 5.39 20.63
C VAL A 167 18.26 4.49 19.40
N LEU A 168 17.43 3.43 19.33
CA LEU A 168 17.45 2.49 18.20
C LEU A 168 17.21 3.19 16.87
N ARG A 169 16.23 4.09 16.78
CA ARG A 169 15.93 4.83 15.56
C ARG A 169 17.12 5.69 15.12
N GLN A 170 17.80 6.36 16.06
CA GLN A 170 18.96 7.20 15.75
C GLN A 170 20.14 6.36 15.25
N LEU A 171 20.41 5.22 15.89
CA LEU A 171 21.45 4.29 15.45
C LEU A 171 21.18 3.77 14.04
N LEU A 172 19.93 3.44 13.70
CA LEU A 172 19.58 2.97 12.36
C LEU A 172 19.65 4.08 11.30
N LEU A 173 19.33 5.33 11.64
CA LEU A 173 19.54 6.46 10.72
C LEU A 173 21.04 6.70 10.47
N SER A 174 21.86 6.60 11.52
CA SER A 174 23.32 6.69 11.38
C SER A 174 23.88 5.56 10.52
N GLU A 175 23.42 4.33 10.72
CA GLU A 175 23.81 3.17 9.93
C GLU A 175 23.37 3.31 8.47
N LEU A 176 22.16 3.83 8.22
CA LEU A 176 21.67 4.14 6.88
C LEU A 176 22.60 5.13 6.16
N ALA A 177 23.00 6.20 6.85
CA ALA A 177 23.92 7.20 6.29
C ALA A 177 25.28 6.59 5.92
N THR A 178 25.83 5.73 6.80
CA THR A 178 27.08 5.01 6.56
C THR A 178 26.98 4.10 5.33
N ARG A 179 25.93 3.26 5.24
CA ARG A 179 25.72 2.35 4.10
C ARG A 179 25.46 3.09 2.80
N ALA A 180 24.73 4.20 2.88
CA ALA A 180 24.47 5.06 1.74
C ALA A 180 25.66 5.98 1.41
N GLY A 181 26.76 5.97 2.17
CA GLY A 181 27.95 6.79 1.97
C GLY A 181 27.69 8.30 1.95
N ILE A 182 26.70 8.78 2.70
CA ILE A 182 26.38 10.21 2.81
C ILE A 182 26.48 10.68 4.26
N PRO A 183 26.74 11.98 4.52
CA PRO A 183 26.74 12.50 5.89
C PRO A 183 25.36 12.32 6.55
N ALA A 184 25.33 11.91 7.82
CA ALA A 184 24.09 11.73 8.58
C ALA A 184 23.23 13.01 8.60
N SER A 185 23.86 14.18 8.67
CA SER A 185 23.18 15.48 8.61
C SER A 185 22.42 15.71 7.29
N THR A 186 22.96 15.20 6.17
CA THR A 186 22.32 15.29 4.85
C THR A 186 21.12 14.36 4.78
N LEU A 187 21.27 13.13 5.28
CA LEU A 187 20.16 12.17 5.35
C LEU A 187 19.02 12.72 6.22
N GLU A 188 19.32 13.28 7.39
CA GLU A 188 18.31 13.87 8.28
C GLU A 188 17.53 14.99 7.58
N GLN A 189 18.18 15.88 6.82
CA GLN A 189 17.50 16.95 6.09
C GLN A 189 16.58 16.42 4.96
N LEU A 190 16.99 15.35 4.30
CA LEU A 190 16.24 14.74 3.20
C LEU A 190 15.10 13.84 3.66
N THR A 191 15.23 13.25 4.85
CA THR A 191 14.31 12.24 5.37
C THR A 191 13.42 12.77 6.48
N ALA A 192 13.79 13.89 7.11
CA ALA A 192 12.94 14.56 8.09
C ALA A 192 11.53 14.71 7.51
N PRO A 193 10.49 14.22 8.20
CA PRO A 193 9.13 14.47 7.77
C PRO A 193 8.98 15.98 7.69
N ARG A 194 8.69 16.49 6.49
CA ARG A 194 8.42 17.92 6.26
C ARG A 194 7.26 18.33 7.16
N ALA A 195 7.57 18.78 8.36
CA ALA A 195 6.64 19.44 9.24
C ALA A 195 6.33 20.79 8.59
N GLY A 196 5.16 20.87 7.92
CA GLY A 196 4.60 22.12 7.44
C GLY A 196 5.51 22.96 6.54
N ALA A 197 5.78 22.50 5.33
CA ALA A 197 6.13 23.43 4.25
C ALA A 197 4.85 24.11 3.76
N GLY A 198 4.35 25.09 4.51
CA GLY A 198 3.60 26.18 3.90
C GLY A 198 4.49 26.88 2.86
N PRO A 199 3.94 27.50 1.80
CA PRO A 199 4.77 28.17 0.82
C PRO A 199 5.54 29.28 1.51
N ARG A 200 6.86 29.09 1.65
CA ARG A 200 7.77 30.15 2.07
C ARG A 200 7.81 31.14 0.91
N ALA A 201 7.06 32.23 1.07
CA ALA A 201 7.06 33.35 0.15
C ALA A 201 8.50 33.78 -0.09
N ALA A 202 8.85 33.93 -1.36
CA ALA A 202 10.14 34.40 -1.81
C ALA A 202 10.43 35.77 -1.21
N ASP A 203 11.64 35.91 -0.65
CA ASP A 203 12.25 37.19 -0.32
C ASP A 203 12.33 38.07 -1.57
N LEU A 204 11.68 39.23 -1.51
CA LEU A 204 11.94 40.41 -2.36
C LEU A 204 12.00 41.64 -1.42
N PRO A 205 12.81 42.66 -1.76
CA PRO A 205 13.53 43.46 -0.79
C PRO A 205 12.71 44.60 -0.17
N GLU A 206 13.04 44.92 1.07
CA GLU A 206 12.56 46.07 1.83
C GLU A 206 12.64 47.41 1.05
N HIS A 207 11.52 48.11 0.97
CA HIS A 207 11.51 49.57 0.99
C HIS A 207 10.37 50.11 1.90
N ARG A 208 10.82 50.67 3.02
CA ARG A 208 10.17 51.63 3.94
C ARG A 208 8.84 52.26 3.47
N LYS A 209 7.85 52.25 4.36
CA LYS A 209 7.31 53.43 5.08
C LYS A 209 6.20 53.04 6.09
N THR A 210 6.34 53.51 7.32
CA THR A 210 5.32 53.63 8.37
C THR A 210 4.61 55.00 8.27
N PRO A 211 3.63 55.39 9.13
CA PRO A 211 2.56 54.63 9.80
C PRO A 211 1.17 55.35 9.76
N GLY A 212 0.12 54.69 10.26
CA GLY A 212 -1.21 55.26 10.61
C GLY A 212 -2.34 54.59 9.79
N THR A 213 -3.50 54.20 10.30
CA THR A 213 -4.26 54.64 11.48
C THR A 213 -5.37 53.61 11.77
N VAL A 214 -5.77 53.54 13.03
CA VAL A 214 -6.93 52.87 13.68
C VAL A 214 -8.14 52.52 12.79
N THR A 215 -8.65 51.28 12.87
CA THR A 215 -10.05 50.89 13.26
C THR A 215 -10.33 49.41 12.97
N GLU A 216 -10.75 48.67 14.00
CA GLU A 216 -11.67 47.53 13.93
C GLU A 216 -13.07 48.03 14.35
N PRO A 217 -14.21 47.29 14.24
CA PRO A 217 -14.45 45.97 13.63
C PRO A 217 -15.72 45.92 12.74
N THR A 218 -15.85 44.93 11.84
CA THR A 218 -17.19 44.42 11.46
C THR A 218 -17.12 42.95 11.03
N ALA A 219 -17.97 42.14 11.66
CA ALA A 219 -18.10 40.70 11.45
C ALA A 219 -18.70 40.35 10.06
N PRO A 220 -18.44 39.15 9.52
CA PRO A 220 -18.84 38.74 8.18
C PRO A 220 -20.21 38.04 8.16
N THR A 221 -20.89 38.11 7.02
CA THR A 221 -21.95 37.17 6.61
C THR A 221 -21.68 36.72 5.16
N PRO A 222 -22.26 35.61 4.67
CA PRO A 222 -21.50 34.49 4.18
C PRO A 222 -21.65 34.33 2.66
N SER A 223 -20.57 33.97 1.97
CA SER A 223 -20.69 33.54 0.56
C SER A 223 -19.80 32.34 0.28
N LEU A 224 -20.51 31.21 0.17
CA LEU A 224 -20.35 30.18 -0.84
C LEU A 224 -19.00 29.43 -0.87
N ARG A 225 -19.09 28.22 -0.32
CA ARG A 225 -18.22 27.07 -0.54
C ARG A 225 -17.87 26.93 -2.02
N GLU A 226 -16.63 27.27 -2.37
CA GLU A 226 -15.96 26.74 -3.56
C GLU A 226 -15.29 25.41 -3.19
N THR A 227 -15.68 24.40 -3.95
CA THR A 227 -15.21 23.02 -3.91
C THR A 227 -13.71 22.96 -4.19
N ALA A 228 -12.93 22.70 -3.15
CA ALA A 228 -11.52 22.38 -3.29
C ALA A 228 -11.35 20.98 -3.93
N SER A 229 -10.85 20.95 -5.17
CA SER A 229 -10.25 19.75 -5.76
C SER A 229 -9.15 19.22 -4.84
N ARG A 230 -9.32 17.99 -4.36
CA ARG A 230 -8.37 17.32 -3.46
C ARG A 230 -7.24 16.65 -4.26
N PRO A 231 -6.00 16.59 -3.72
CA PRO A 231 -4.88 15.92 -4.39
C PRO A 231 -5.06 14.39 -4.37
N GLY A 232 -4.67 13.74 -5.47
CA GLY A 232 -4.93 12.33 -5.74
C GLY A 232 -4.37 11.34 -4.71
N ARG A 233 -5.26 10.50 -4.16
CA ARG A 233 -4.94 9.28 -3.40
C ARG A 233 -4.07 8.31 -4.21
N ASN A 234 -2.93 7.89 -3.69
CA ASN A 234 -2.10 6.82 -4.26
C ASN A 234 -2.64 5.44 -3.85
N TYR A 235 -3.25 4.72 -4.79
CA TYR A 235 -3.71 3.35 -4.55
C TYR A 235 -2.55 2.37 -4.80
N LYS A 236 -2.12 1.63 -3.76
CA LYS A 236 -1.10 0.56 -3.86
C LYS A 236 -1.61 -0.71 -4.56
N THR A 237 -2.93 -0.82 -4.75
CA THR A 237 -3.62 -1.88 -5.48
C THR A 237 -4.01 -1.33 -6.85
N PRO A 238 -3.91 -2.11 -7.96
CA PRO A 238 -4.41 -1.67 -9.26
C PRO A 238 -5.83 -1.15 -9.15
N LEU A 239 -6.11 0.03 -9.73
CA LEU A 239 -7.40 0.72 -9.63
C LEU A 239 -8.59 -0.20 -10.00
N VAL A 240 -8.38 -1.10 -10.96
CA VAL A 240 -9.36 -2.10 -11.40
C VAL A 240 -9.72 -3.08 -10.27
N HIS A 241 -8.72 -3.55 -9.51
CA HIS A 241 -8.94 -4.46 -8.37
C HIS A 241 -9.63 -3.76 -7.20
N HIS A 242 -9.38 -2.45 -7.02
CA HIS A 242 -10.13 -1.65 -6.05
C HIS A 242 -11.61 -1.58 -6.47
N LEU A 243 -11.89 -1.19 -7.71
CA LEU A 243 -13.25 -1.14 -8.24
C LEU A 243 -13.96 -2.50 -8.12
N LEU A 244 -13.25 -3.59 -8.41
CA LEU A 244 -13.77 -4.94 -8.26
C LEU A 244 -14.13 -5.28 -6.80
N ALA A 245 -13.28 -4.91 -5.84
CA ALA A 245 -13.55 -5.13 -4.41
C ALA A 245 -14.79 -4.34 -3.95
N LEU A 246 -14.93 -3.07 -4.36
CA LEU A 246 -16.11 -2.25 -4.05
C LEU A 246 -17.41 -2.88 -4.58
N LEU A 247 -17.40 -3.40 -5.83
CA LEU A 247 -18.57 -4.07 -6.40
C LEU A 247 -18.92 -5.37 -5.67
N LEU A 248 -17.92 -6.11 -5.18
CA LEU A 248 -18.11 -7.36 -4.47
C LEU A 248 -18.69 -7.16 -3.05
N HIS A 249 -18.24 -6.13 -2.34
CA HIS A 249 -18.74 -5.81 -0.98
C HIS A 249 -20.01 -4.97 -1.00
N HIS A 250 -20.23 -4.18 -2.06
CA HIS A 250 -21.40 -3.34 -2.24
C HIS A 250 -22.08 -3.57 -3.60
N PRO A 251 -22.75 -4.73 -3.82
CA PRO A 251 -23.42 -5.05 -5.09
C PRO A 251 -24.45 -4.03 -5.56
N ARG A 252 -25.03 -3.24 -4.64
CA ARG A 252 -25.99 -2.16 -4.98
C ARG A 252 -25.36 -1.05 -5.81
N LEU A 253 -24.04 -0.89 -5.80
CA LEU A 253 -23.35 0.10 -6.63
C LEU A 253 -23.53 -0.20 -8.13
N CYS A 254 -23.81 -1.45 -8.52
CA CYS A 254 -23.96 -1.81 -9.93
C CYS A 254 -25.10 -1.06 -10.64
N THR A 255 -26.20 -0.76 -9.95
CA THR A 255 -27.31 -0.01 -10.54
C THR A 255 -26.97 1.45 -10.75
N GLU A 256 -26.18 2.03 -9.85
CA GLU A 256 -25.85 3.46 -9.85
C GLU A 256 -24.62 3.80 -10.72
N LEU A 257 -23.81 2.79 -11.05
CA LEU A 257 -22.59 2.92 -11.88
C LEU A 257 -22.80 2.53 -13.34
N ALA A 258 -24.02 2.16 -13.76
CA ALA A 258 -24.27 1.59 -15.08
C ALA A 258 -23.79 2.45 -16.24
N GLU A 259 -24.19 3.72 -16.25
CA GLU A 259 -23.77 4.67 -17.29
C GLU A 259 -22.26 4.93 -17.24
N THR A 260 -21.67 4.99 -16.04
CA THR A 260 -20.24 5.35 -15.87
C THR A 260 -19.31 4.22 -16.26
N LEU A 261 -19.67 2.97 -15.94
CA LEU A 261 -18.88 1.78 -16.28
C LEU A 261 -18.91 1.49 -17.78
N GLU A 262 -20.01 1.80 -18.46
CA GLU A 262 -20.15 1.55 -19.91
C GLU A 262 -19.10 2.32 -20.73
N PHE A 263 -18.64 3.49 -20.27
CA PHE A 263 -17.55 4.24 -20.91
C PHE A 263 -16.19 3.53 -20.89
N LEU A 264 -15.99 2.57 -20.00
CA LEU A 264 -14.76 1.77 -19.96
C LEU A 264 -14.87 0.53 -20.87
N ARG A 265 -16.03 0.26 -21.47
CA ARG A 265 -16.23 -0.92 -22.32
C ARG A 265 -15.37 -0.79 -23.58
N GLY A 266 -14.51 -1.80 -23.81
CA GLY A 266 -13.61 -1.84 -24.97
C GLY A 266 -12.25 -1.14 -24.76
N GLU A 267 -12.00 -0.55 -23.59
CA GLU A 267 -10.68 -0.02 -23.25
C GLU A 267 -9.69 -1.16 -22.94
N ALA A 268 -8.46 -1.04 -23.43
CA ALA A 268 -7.40 -2.04 -23.24
C ALA A 268 -6.75 -1.92 -21.85
N ILE A 269 -7.54 -1.99 -20.78
CA ILE A 269 -7.07 -1.95 -19.40
C ILE A 269 -6.93 -3.39 -18.86
N PRO A 270 -5.78 -3.77 -18.28
CA PRO A 270 -5.59 -5.09 -17.66
C PRO A 270 -6.66 -5.40 -16.61
N ASP A 271 -7.15 -6.64 -16.61
CA ASP A 271 -8.14 -7.18 -15.66
C ASP A 271 -9.53 -6.50 -15.67
N LEU A 272 -9.77 -5.52 -16.56
CA LEU A 272 -11.06 -4.82 -16.65
C LEU A 272 -12.20 -5.76 -17.09
N GLU A 273 -11.91 -6.78 -17.88
CA GLU A 273 -12.88 -7.83 -18.22
C GLU A 273 -13.46 -8.52 -16.98
N LEU A 274 -12.68 -8.66 -15.91
CA LEU A 274 -13.13 -9.29 -14.68
C LEU A 274 -14.18 -8.42 -13.96
N VAL A 275 -13.98 -7.10 -13.99
CA VAL A 275 -14.97 -6.12 -13.49
C VAL A 275 -16.28 -6.25 -14.25
N PHE A 276 -16.24 -6.29 -15.58
CA PHE A 276 -17.45 -6.43 -16.39
C PHE A 276 -18.16 -7.77 -16.18
N LYS A 277 -17.44 -8.89 -16.04
CA LYS A 277 -18.05 -10.20 -15.76
C LYS A 277 -18.77 -10.22 -14.40
N VAL A 278 -18.18 -9.62 -13.35
CA VAL A 278 -18.84 -9.50 -12.04
C VAL A 278 -20.01 -8.53 -12.11
N TYR A 279 -19.84 -7.41 -12.79
CA TYR A 279 -20.87 -6.41 -12.99
C TYR A 279 -22.12 -6.98 -13.68
N GLU A 280 -21.95 -7.74 -14.77
CA GLU A 280 -23.04 -8.39 -15.50
C GLU A 280 -23.76 -9.45 -14.64
N LEU A 281 -23.02 -10.18 -13.81
CA LEU A 281 -23.58 -11.15 -12.87
C LEU A 281 -24.48 -10.46 -11.82
N LEU A 282 -23.99 -9.36 -11.26
CA LEU A 282 -24.69 -8.59 -10.23
C LEU A 282 -25.89 -7.81 -10.81
N GLN A 283 -25.79 -7.34 -12.06
CA GLN A 283 -26.94 -6.77 -12.78
C GLN A 283 -28.07 -7.79 -12.96
N LYS A 284 -27.73 -9.01 -13.39
CA LYS A 284 -28.72 -10.09 -13.58
C LYS A 284 -29.31 -10.56 -12.24
N ASN A 285 -28.55 -10.41 -11.15
CA ASN A 285 -28.94 -10.88 -9.83
C ASN A 285 -28.67 -9.82 -8.74
N PRO A 286 -29.50 -8.76 -8.64
CA PRO A 286 -29.27 -7.64 -7.71
C PRO A 286 -29.26 -8.03 -6.22
N GLY A 287 -29.79 -9.21 -5.87
CA GLY A 287 -29.80 -9.75 -4.51
C GLY A 287 -28.58 -10.58 -4.13
N TYR A 288 -27.63 -10.80 -5.05
CA TYR A 288 -26.44 -11.60 -4.74
C TYR A 288 -25.53 -10.88 -3.74
N THR A 289 -25.20 -11.58 -2.68
CA THR A 289 -24.15 -11.17 -1.73
C THR A 289 -22.79 -11.68 -2.21
N PHE A 290 -21.71 -11.18 -1.62
CA PHE A 290 -20.34 -11.63 -1.88
C PHE A 290 -20.19 -13.16 -1.95
N ASN A 291 -20.78 -13.89 -1.00
CA ASN A 291 -20.72 -15.35 -0.97
C ASN A 291 -21.48 -16.00 -2.14
N HIS A 292 -22.59 -15.42 -2.58
CA HIS A 292 -23.31 -15.89 -3.76
C HIS A 292 -22.45 -15.70 -5.03
N VAL A 293 -21.76 -14.56 -5.13
CA VAL A 293 -20.83 -14.30 -6.24
C VAL A 293 -19.69 -15.31 -6.22
N LEU A 294 -19.03 -15.55 -5.08
CA LEU A 294 -17.96 -16.55 -4.98
C LEU A 294 -18.44 -17.98 -5.29
N SER A 295 -19.64 -18.36 -4.84
CA SER A 295 -20.21 -19.67 -5.14
C SER A 295 -20.53 -19.84 -6.62
N TYR A 296 -21.11 -18.83 -7.25
CA TYR A 296 -21.32 -18.81 -8.70
C TYR A 296 -19.99 -18.88 -9.46
N TRP A 297 -19.00 -18.08 -9.04
CA TRP A 297 -17.68 -18.03 -9.66
C TRP A 297 -16.97 -19.38 -9.58
N HIS A 298 -17.10 -20.06 -8.45
CA HIS A 298 -16.54 -21.39 -8.26
C HIS A 298 -17.13 -22.39 -9.26
N GLY A 299 -18.45 -22.40 -9.44
CA GLY A 299 -19.13 -23.32 -10.35
C GLY A 299 -18.84 -23.06 -11.84
N MET A 300 -18.69 -21.79 -12.23
CA MET A 300 -18.51 -21.40 -13.63
C MET A 300 -17.05 -21.32 -14.08
N HIS A 301 -16.12 -20.99 -13.15
CA HIS A 301 -14.75 -20.66 -13.48
C HIS A 301 -13.70 -21.44 -12.68
N GLY A 302 -14.10 -22.34 -11.79
CA GLY A 302 -13.21 -23.20 -11.01
C GLY A 302 -12.66 -22.57 -9.73
N GLN A 303 -11.91 -23.36 -8.95
CA GLN A 303 -11.39 -22.93 -7.64
C GLN A 303 -10.34 -21.81 -7.73
N GLU A 304 -9.48 -21.83 -8.75
CA GLU A 304 -8.41 -20.85 -8.87
C GLU A 304 -8.94 -19.43 -9.07
N GLN A 305 -9.93 -19.26 -9.96
CA GLN A 305 -10.55 -17.96 -10.18
C GLN A 305 -11.38 -17.49 -8.99
N ARG A 306 -12.04 -18.41 -8.28
CA ARG A 306 -12.72 -18.11 -7.01
C ARG A 306 -11.73 -17.57 -5.97
N ASN A 307 -10.58 -18.22 -5.83
CA ASN A 307 -9.54 -17.81 -4.88
C ASN A 307 -8.93 -16.46 -5.27
N LEU A 308 -8.76 -16.19 -6.57
CA LEU A 308 -8.34 -14.89 -7.08
C LEU A 308 -9.34 -13.80 -6.67
N LEU A 309 -10.64 -14.01 -6.93
CA LEU A 309 -11.69 -13.06 -6.61
C LEU A 309 -11.81 -12.81 -5.10
N ALA A 310 -11.71 -13.88 -4.30
CA ALA A 310 -11.69 -13.80 -2.85
C ALA A 310 -10.46 -13.05 -2.32
N ARG A 311 -9.28 -13.25 -2.92
CA ARG A 311 -8.06 -12.53 -2.56
C ARG A 311 -8.13 -11.04 -2.91
N ILE A 312 -8.72 -10.70 -4.06
CA ILE A 312 -8.92 -9.30 -4.46
C ILE A 312 -9.85 -8.59 -3.46
N ALA A 313 -10.97 -9.22 -3.10
CA ALA A 313 -11.88 -8.70 -2.08
C ALA A 313 -11.26 -8.65 -0.66
N ALA A 314 -10.33 -9.56 -0.34
CA ALA A 314 -9.67 -9.61 0.97
C ALA A 314 -8.47 -8.66 1.11
N ASN A 315 -7.88 -8.18 0.00
CA ASN A 315 -6.76 -7.23 0.01
C ASN A 315 -7.17 -5.80 0.42
N GLU A 316 -8.44 -5.58 0.76
CA GLU A 316 -9.03 -4.32 1.16
C GLU A 316 -8.76 -3.95 2.63
N LEU A 317 -7.53 -4.16 3.11
CA LEU A 317 -7.10 -3.75 4.46
C LEU A 317 -6.72 -2.25 4.52
N LEU A 318 -7.41 -1.39 3.78
CA LEU A 318 -7.15 0.06 3.72
C LEU A 318 -8.42 0.93 3.77
N LEU A 319 -9.57 0.38 4.17
CA LEU A 319 -10.68 1.20 4.64
C LEU A 319 -10.55 1.43 6.15
N ALA A 320 -9.87 2.50 6.57
CA ALA A 320 -10.18 3.23 7.82
C ALA A 320 -9.32 4.50 7.99
N PRO A 321 -9.78 5.58 8.67
CA PRO A 321 -11.14 5.91 9.13
C PRO A 321 -11.59 7.36 8.77
N GLU A 322 -12.84 7.68 9.14
CA GLU A 322 -13.43 9.05 9.25
C GLU A 322 -13.74 9.83 7.96
N THR A 323 -14.63 9.29 7.13
CA THR A 323 -15.75 10.14 6.72
C THR A 323 -17.02 9.45 7.19
N ALA A 324 -17.84 10.17 7.94
CA ALA A 324 -19.18 9.77 8.31
C ALA A 324 -19.86 9.10 7.09
N ALA A 325 -20.28 7.84 7.22
CA ALA A 325 -20.93 7.09 6.14
C ALA A 325 -20.26 7.31 4.76
N GLY A 326 -19.03 6.81 4.60
CA GLY A 326 -18.24 6.96 3.37
C GLY A 326 -19.05 6.61 2.12
N ASP A 327 -19.11 7.56 1.19
CA ASP A 327 -19.85 7.46 -0.07
C ASP A 327 -19.07 6.53 -1.04
N HIS A 328 -19.28 5.22 -0.91
CA HIS A 328 -18.66 4.20 -1.77
C HIS A 328 -18.97 4.43 -3.26
N LEU A 329 -20.09 5.09 -3.56
CA LEU A 329 -20.44 5.48 -4.92
C LEU A 329 -19.52 6.59 -5.44
N ALA A 330 -19.26 7.63 -4.64
CA ALA A 330 -18.31 8.67 -5.00
C ALA A 330 -16.89 8.10 -5.21
N GLU A 331 -16.46 7.16 -4.37
CA GLU A 331 -15.17 6.49 -4.52
C GLU A 331 -15.09 5.66 -5.80
N ALA A 332 -16.11 4.85 -6.08
CA ALA A 332 -16.17 4.08 -7.33
C ALA A 332 -16.17 4.98 -8.57
N ARG A 333 -16.90 6.11 -8.54
CA ARG A 333 -16.91 7.11 -9.62
C ARG A 333 -15.54 7.75 -9.83
N GLU A 334 -14.83 8.08 -8.75
CA GLU A 334 -13.47 8.62 -8.84
C GLU A 334 -12.49 7.61 -9.47
N ILE A 335 -12.59 6.34 -9.08
CA ILE A 335 -11.76 5.27 -9.64
C ILE A 335 -12.04 5.10 -11.14
N ILE A 336 -13.31 5.08 -11.56
CA ILE A 336 -13.70 4.98 -12.97
C ILE A 336 -13.17 6.18 -13.77
N ALA A 337 -13.29 7.39 -13.23
CA ALA A 337 -12.76 8.59 -13.88
C ALA A 337 -11.24 8.50 -14.11
N ARG A 338 -10.48 8.01 -13.13
CA ARG A 338 -9.03 7.80 -13.26
C ARG A 338 -8.67 6.69 -14.24
N LEU A 339 -9.41 5.58 -14.24
CA LEU A 339 -9.21 4.51 -15.23
C LEU A 339 -9.43 5.03 -16.64
N ARG A 340 -10.44 5.87 -16.85
CA ARG A 340 -10.68 6.54 -18.13
C ARG A 340 -9.51 7.45 -18.51
N GLU A 341 -8.99 8.24 -17.57
CA GLU A 341 -7.82 9.09 -17.85
C GLU A 341 -6.57 8.30 -18.21
N LEU A 342 -6.36 7.12 -17.58
CA LEU A 342 -5.25 6.23 -17.91
C LEU A 342 -5.43 5.62 -19.30
N ALA A 343 -6.62 5.08 -19.60
CA ALA A 343 -6.95 4.55 -20.91
C ALA A 343 -6.79 5.61 -22.02
N GLU A 344 -7.21 6.85 -21.74
CA GLU A 344 -6.99 7.97 -22.65
C GLU A 344 -5.51 8.36 -22.78
N ARG A 345 -4.69 8.24 -21.75
CA ARG A 345 -3.25 8.59 -21.85
C ARG A 345 -2.47 7.63 -22.75
N ASP A 346 -2.84 6.35 -22.74
CA ASP A 346 -2.13 5.29 -23.48
C ASP A 346 -2.55 5.19 -24.95
N LYS A 347 -3.59 5.91 -25.38
CA LYS A 347 -3.98 6.01 -26.80
C LYS A 347 -3.00 6.89 -27.59
N PRO A 348 -2.74 6.61 -28.89
CA PRO A 348 -1.97 7.51 -29.74
C PRO A 348 -2.66 8.89 -29.80
N ALA A 349 -1.87 9.97 -29.83
CA ALA A 349 -2.36 11.33 -29.69
C ALA A 349 -3.50 11.71 -30.67
N ALA A 350 -3.53 11.13 -31.86
CA ALA A 350 -4.61 11.31 -32.83
C ALA A 350 -5.95 10.68 -32.37
N ALA A 351 -5.92 9.50 -31.75
CA ALA A 351 -7.13 8.86 -31.21
C ALA A 351 -7.68 9.63 -30.00
N ARG A 352 -6.80 10.16 -29.15
CA ARG A 352 -7.16 11.02 -28.00
C ARG A 352 -7.82 12.32 -28.46
N LEU A 353 -7.28 12.92 -29.52
CA LEU A 353 -7.83 14.12 -30.12
C LEU A 353 -9.22 13.86 -30.72
N ARG A 354 -9.41 12.72 -31.41
CA ARG A 354 -10.71 12.30 -31.97
C ARG A 354 -11.78 12.15 -30.87
N GLY A 355 -11.47 11.44 -29.79
CA GLY A 355 -12.41 11.25 -28.67
C GLY A 355 -12.81 12.55 -27.94
N LEU A 356 -12.00 13.61 -28.02
CA LEU A 356 -12.37 14.93 -27.51
C LEU A 356 -13.23 15.72 -28.51
N LEU A 357 -13.06 15.51 -29.82
CA LEU A 357 -13.82 16.19 -30.86
C LEU A 357 -15.24 15.63 -31.02
N ASP A 358 -15.43 14.34 -30.74
CA ASP A 358 -16.72 13.65 -30.81
C ASP A 358 -17.68 14.04 -29.67
N ARG A 359 -17.25 14.90 -28.74
CA ARG A 359 -18.11 15.40 -27.65
C ARG A 359 -19.05 16.52 -28.14
N ASP A 360 -20.30 16.46 -27.68
CA ASP A 360 -21.32 17.46 -28.01
C ASP A 360 -20.96 18.86 -27.52
N ALA A 361 -20.44 18.95 -26.28
CA ALA A 361 -20.01 20.19 -25.65
C ALA A 361 -18.55 20.11 -25.16
N LEU A 362 -17.79 21.17 -25.38
CA LEU A 362 -16.39 21.29 -24.98
C LEU A 362 -16.27 22.17 -23.74
N SER A 363 -15.79 21.60 -22.63
CA SER A 363 -15.46 22.38 -21.44
C SER A 363 -14.19 23.24 -21.63
N ALA A 364 -13.93 24.17 -20.71
CA ALA A 364 -12.68 24.94 -20.69
C ALA A 364 -11.45 24.02 -20.56
N GLU A 365 -11.59 22.92 -19.80
CA GLU A 365 -10.56 21.91 -19.62
C GLU A 365 -10.35 21.08 -20.90
N ASP A 366 -11.42 20.71 -21.59
CA ASP A 366 -11.33 20.01 -22.88
C ASP A 366 -10.63 20.86 -23.93
N ARG A 367 -10.93 22.17 -24.00
CA ARG A 367 -10.23 23.09 -24.92
C ARG A 367 -8.73 23.19 -24.63
N ALA A 368 -8.34 23.20 -23.35
CA ALA A 368 -6.93 23.20 -22.96
C ALA A 368 -6.24 21.87 -23.36
N ARG A 369 -6.91 20.73 -23.14
CA ARG A 369 -6.43 19.40 -23.52
C ARG A 369 -6.30 19.25 -25.05
N ILE A 370 -7.26 19.73 -25.83
CA ILE A 370 -7.20 19.74 -27.30
C ILE A 370 -6.02 20.57 -27.79
N ARG A 371 -5.77 21.76 -27.22
CA ARG A 371 -4.60 22.60 -27.59
C ARG A 371 -3.27 21.90 -27.29
N ALA A 372 -3.16 21.22 -26.14
CA ALA A 372 -1.96 20.46 -25.79
C ALA A 372 -1.72 19.29 -26.77
N LEU A 373 -2.77 18.55 -27.13
CA LEU A 373 -2.69 17.45 -28.09
C LEU A 373 -2.37 17.92 -29.52
N ILE A 374 -2.90 19.07 -29.93
CA ILE A 374 -2.52 19.71 -31.21
C ILE A 374 -1.02 20.00 -31.24
N LEU A 375 -0.44 20.51 -30.14
CA LEU A 375 0.99 20.81 -30.07
C LEU A 375 1.84 19.54 -30.15
N GLU A 376 1.44 18.49 -29.42
CA GLU A 376 2.10 17.18 -29.44
C GLU A 376 2.05 16.52 -30.83
N LEU A 377 0.90 16.54 -31.49
CA LEU A 377 0.72 15.98 -32.83
C LEU A 377 1.45 16.80 -33.88
N SER A 378 1.41 18.14 -33.81
CA SER A 378 2.07 19.01 -34.80
C SER A 378 3.60 18.82 -34.80
N ALA A 379 4.18 18.43 -33.65
CA ALA A 379 5.60 18.12 -33.54
C ALA A 379 5.99 16.80 -34.21
N ARG A 380 5.06 15.86 -34.38
CA ARG A 380 5.31 14.52 -34.98
C ARG A 380 4.79 14.40 -36.42
N ILE A 381 3.61 14.95 -36.70
CA ILE A 381 2.91 14.88 -37.99
C ILE A 381 2.19 16.22 -38.24
N PRO A 382 2.88 17.25 -38.77
CA PRO A 382 2.36 18.62 -38.84
C PRO A 382 1.12 18.81 -39.73
N ASN A 383 0.89 17.92 -40.70
CA ASN A 383 -0.18 18.03 -41.70
C ASN A 383 -1.32 17.03 -41.51
N ASP A 384 -1.48 16.47 -40.31
CA ASP A 384 -2.58 15.54 -40.05
C ASP A 384 -3.94 16.28 -40.14
N PRO A 385 -4.91 15.82 -40.97
CA PRO A 385 -6.23 16.45 -41.11
C PRO A 385 -6.97 16.61 -39.78
N ILE A 386 -6.71 15.74 -38.80
CA ILE A 386 -7.33 15.82 -37.47
C ILE A 386 -6.91 17.08 -36.70
N ILE A 387 -5.73 17.63 -36.97
CA ILE A 387 -5.24 18.87 -36.34
C ILE A 387 -6.04 20.07 -36.85
N THR A 388 -6.33 20.09 -38.16
CA THR A 388 -7.13 21.15 -38.79
C THR A 388 -8.57 21.13 -38.27
N GLU A 389 -9.16 19.94 -38.16
CA GLU A 389 -10.48 19.72 -37.60
C GLU A 389 -10.55 20.19 -36.13
N ALA A 390 -9.54 19.84 -35.33
CA ALA A 390 -9.47 20.26 -33.93
C ALA A 390 -9.37 21.77 -33.73
N LYS A 391 -8.58 22.46 -34.56
CA LYS A 391 -8.49 23.93 -34.55
C LYS A 391 -9.83 24.57 -34.90
N GLN A 392 -10.54 24.05 -35.90
CA GLN A 392 -11.86 24.55 -36.29
C GLN A 392 -12.91 24.35 -35.21
N ARG A 393 -12.90 23.22 -34.49
CA ARG A 393 -13.86 22.95 -33.42
C ARG A 393 -13.67 23.88 -32.21
N ILE A 394 -12.43 24.15 -31.80
CA ILE A 394 -12.13 25.15 -30.74
C ILE A 394 -12.61 26.55 -31.15
N MET A 395 -12.43 26.93 -32.42
CA MET A 395 -12.85 28.23 -32.93
C MET A 395 -14.38 28.38 -33.01
N LYS A 396 -15.11 27.31 -33.31
CA LYS A 396 -16.58 27.32 -33.34
C LYS A 396 -17.23 27.26 -31.95
N SER A 397 -16.48 26.83 -30.92
CA SER A 397 -16.96 26.69 -29.54
C SER A 397 -16.43 27.77 -28.59
N SER A 398 -15.80 28.82 -29.12
CA SER A 398 -15.37 30.02 -28.38
C SER A 398 -16.28 31.17 -28.75
#